data_AF-A0A1Z5L637-F1
#
_entry.id   AF-A0A1Z5L637-F1
#
_cell.length_a   1.000
_cell.length_b   1.000
_cell.length_c   1.000
_cell.angle_alpha   90.00
_cell.angle_beta   90.00
_cell.angle_gamma   90.00
#
_symmetry.space_group_name_H-M   'P 1'
#
loop_
_entity.id
_entity.type
_entity.pdbx_description
1 polymer ?
#
loop_
_entity_poly.entity_id
_entity_poly.type
_entity_poly.pdbx_seq_one_letter_code
_entity_poly.pdbx_strand_id
1 'polypeptide(L)'
;MGCCFSNDEDKRDQDEPTETSRLLTNPAGNSSQQSYNDSYGRMQGPNSHQKGDDQNALSRILHQTIANVIDVSALDTHLEQHEYLNRSRQYTQRAVALGSDFSLEKPCLLQDGAPQEWLSHPPLPPMQMQAMDELMAKVQQALGDIQVEHKEDLVVQFGFS
;
A
#
# COMPACT_ATOMS: atom_id res chain seq x y z
N MET A 1 46.46 33.74 -19.22
CA MET A 1 46.95 32.45 -19.75
C MET A 1 45.84 31.44 -19.47
N GLY A 2 44.93 31.09 -20.38
CA GLY A 2 45.06 30.97 -21.83
C GLY A 2 45.46 29.53 -22.18
N CYS A 3 44.52 28.59 -22.15
CA CYS A 3 44.63 27.31 -22.86
C CYS A 3 43.23 26.81 -23.23
N CYS A 4 42.94 26.94 -24.52
CA CYS A 4 41.82 26.39 -25.25
C CYS A 4 42.19 24.97 -25.71
N PHE A 5 41.25 24.04 -25.68
CA PHE A 5 41.25 22.89 -26.58
C PHE A 5 40.02 23.00 -27.47
N SER A 6 40.24 23.20 -28.76
CA SER A 6 39.23 23.15 -29.81
C SER A 6 39.33 21.82 -30.54
N ASN A 7 38.18 21.15 -30.59
CA ASN A 7 37.59 20.26 -31.59
C ASN A 7 38.48 19.39 -32.48
N ASP A 8 38.14 18.09 -32.48
CA ASP A 8 38.02 17.31 -33.70
C ASP A 8 36.51 16.98 -33.86
N GLU A 9 35.91 17.51 -34.92
CA GLU A 9 34.54 17.18 -35.35
C GLU A 9 34.63 16.21 -36.53
N ASP A 10 33.90 15.11 -36.48
CA ASP A 10 33.46 14.45 -37.72
C ASP A 10 32.06 13.84 -37.57
N LYS A 11 31.13 14.51 -38.27
CA LYS A 11 29.92 13.97 -38.95
C LYS A 11 28.77 13.39 -38.12
N ARG A 12 27.90 14.32 -37.71
CA ARG A 12 26.47 14.44 -38.06
C ARG A 12 25.76 13.16 -38.55
N ASP A 13 24.92 12.60 -37.68
CA ASP A 13 23.52 12.34 -37.99
C ASP A 13 22.67 13.25 -37.08
N GLN A 14 21.93 14.16 -37.71
CA GLN A 14 21.03 15.12 -37.07
C GLN A 14 19.70 14.42 -36.74
N ASP A 15 19.51 13.97 -35.50
CA ASP A 15 18.15 13.98 -34.88
C ASP A 15 18.15 13.71 -33.35
N GLU A 16 19.16 14.19 -32.61
CA GLU A 16 19.13 14.09 -31.13
C GLU A 16 18.42 15.32 -30.54
N PRO A 17 17.29 15.15 -29.82
CA PRO A 17 16.60 16.25 -29.18
C PRO A 17 17.47 16.76 -28.02
N THR A 18 18.12 17.89 -28.23
CA THR A 18 18.84 18.59 -27.17
C THR A 18 17.84 19.01 -26.09
N GLU A 19 18.33 19.18 -24.86
CA GLU A 19 17.59 19.55 -23.65
C GLU A 19 16.74 20.85 -23.71
N THR A 20 16.79 21.57 -24.83
CA THR A 20 15.95 22.75 -25.13
C THR A 20 14.87 22.47 -26.19
N SER A 21 14.78 21.24 -26.70
CA SER A 21 13.80 20.84 -27.71
C SER A 21 12.40 20.71 -27.10
N ARG A 22 11.45 21.46 -27.65
CA ARG A 22 10.06 21.49 -27.17
C ARG A 22 9.35 20.18 -27.53
N LEU A 23 8.93 19.42 -26.51
CA LEU A 23 8.30 18.09 -26.65
C LEU A 23 6.85 18.09 -27.17
N LEU A 24 6.27 19.23 -27.53
CA LEU A 24 4.87 19.31 -27.94
C LEU A 24 4.70 20.19 -29.17
N THR A 25 4.40 19.53 -30.29
CA THR A 25 3.80 20.17 -31.46
C THR A 25 2.44 20.73 -31.08
N ASN A 26 2.20 22.00 -31.42
CA ASN A 26 1.01 22.83 -31.17
C ASN A 26 -0.32 22.04 -31.01
N PRO A 27 -1.19 22.35 -30.03
CA PRO A 27 -2.38 21.55 -29.76
C PRO A 27 -3.46 21.84 -30.82
N ALA A 28 -3.93 20.80 -31.50
CA ALA A 28 -5.20 20.84 -32.22
C ALA A 28 -6.32 20.90 -31.17
N GLY A 29 -7.05 22.02 -31.16
CA GLY A 29 -8.13 22.27 -30.22
C GLY A 29 -9.28 21.27 -30.35
N ASN A 30 -9.95 21.00 -29.23
CA ASN A 30 -11.35 20.64 -29.27
C ASN A 30 -12.11 21.32 -28.13
N SER A 31 -13.11 22.09 -28.54
CA SER A 31 -14.01 22.92 -27.75
C SER A 31 -15.19 22.09 -27.27
N SER A 32 -15.60 22.26 -26.00
CA SER A 32 -16.96 22.00 -25.47
C SER A 32 -17.04 22.61 -24.06
N GLN A 33 -17.26 23.93 -23.93
CA GLN A 33 -18.55 24.57 -23.61
C GLN A 33 -19.30 24.04 -22.36
N GLN A 34 -19.30 24.83 -21.27
CA GLN A 34 -20.47 25.34 -20.52
C GLN A 34 -19.98 25.96 -19.19
N SER A 35 -19.98 27.29 -18.99
CA SER A 35 -21.10 28.24 -18.83
C SER A 35 -21.37 28.55 -17.34
N TYR A 36 -20.68 29.56 -16.80
CA TYR A 36 -21.22 30.44 -15.75
C TYR A 36 -20.70 31.88 -15.95
N ASN A 37 -21.63 32.81 -15.79
CA ASN A 37 -21.55 34.23 -16.10
C ASN A 37 -20.39 34.96 -15.42
N ASP A 38 -19.72 35.79 -16.20
CA ASP A 38 -18.64 36.69 -15.80
C ASP A 38 -19.24 38.02 -15.29
N SER A 39 -18.78 38.50 -14.14
CA SER A 39 -18.75 39.94 -13.89
C SER A 39 -17.66 40.24 -12.87
N TYR A 40 -16.55 40.77 -13.40
CA TYR A 40 -15.67 41.82 -12.87
C TYR A 40 -14.21 41.52 -13.19
N GLY A 41 -13.79 42.06 -14.35
CA GLY A 41 -12.47 42.64 -14.56
C GLY A 41 -11.26 41.75 -14.31
N ARG A 42 -10.85 40.97 -15.32
CA ARG A 42 -9.43 40.66 -15.49
C ARG A 42 -9.06 40.59 -16.96
N MET A 43 -8.17 41.50 -17.36
CA MET A 43 -7.50 41.50 -18.66
C MET A 43 -6.88 40.11 -18.90
N GLN A 44 -7.49 39.33 -19.80
CA GLN A 44 -7.02 38.00 -20.18
C GLN A 44 -5.89 38.16 -21.19
N GLY A 45 -4.64 38.01 -20.73
CA GLY A 45 -3.55 37.53 -21.57
C GLY A 45 -3.73 36.03 -21.86
N PRO A 46 -3.16 35.49 -22.95
CA PRO A 46 -3.51 34.17 -23.50
C PRO A 46 -3.03 32.94 -22.67
N ASN A 47 -2.66 33.10 -21.39
CA ASN A 47 -2.05 32.05 -20.57
C ASN A 47 -2.87 31.64 -19.33
N SER A 48 -4.20 31.88 -19.29
CA SER A 48 -4.99 31.62 -18.08
C SER A 48 -5.39 30.15 -17.84
N HIS A 49 -5.22 29.26 -18.82
CA HIS A 49 -5.76 27.89 -18.75
C HIS A 49 -4.82 26.84 -18.14
N GLN A 50 -3.51 27.11 -18.02
CA GLN A 50 -2.56 26.15 -17.44
C GLN A 50 -2.39 26.29 -15.92
N LYS A 51 -2.60 27.51 -15.40
CA LYS A 51 -2.36 27.82 -13.98
C LYS A 51 -3.33 27.13 -13.02
N GLY A 52 -4.52 26.72 -13.50
CA GLY A 52 -5.52 26.03 -12.68
C GLY A 52 -5.21 24.54 -12.47
N ASP A 53 -4.67 23.86 -13.49
CA ASP A 53 -4.42 22.42 -13.44
C ASP A 53 -3.14 22.10 -12.64
N ASP A 54 -2.09 22.92 -12.79
CA ASP A 54 -0.86 22.79 -11.99
C ASP A 54 -1.15 22.97 -10.49
N GLN A 55 -2.05 23.88 -10.12
CA GLN A 55 -2.44 24.10 -8.73
C GLN A 55 -3.30 22.93 -8.19
N ASN A 56 -4.11 22.30 -9.02
CA ASN A 56 -4.86 21.10 -8.66
C ASN A 56 -3.96 19.87 -8.49
N ALA A 57 -2.96 19.71 -9.37
CA ALA A 57 -1.93 18.67 -9.24
C ALA A 57 -1.14 18.83 -7.94
N LEU A 58 -0.72 20.06 -7.61
CA LEU A 58 -0.03 20.36 -6.35
C LEU A 58 -0.91 20.09 -5.13
N SER A 59 -2.20 20.43 -5.19
CA SER A 59 -3.17 20.10 -4.12
C SER A 59 -3.30 18.60 -3.91
N ARG A 60 -3.38 17.81 -4.99
CA ARG A 60 -3.41 16.33 -4.90
C ARG A 60 -2.13 15.77 -4.28
N ILE A 61 -0.97 16.27 -4.70
CA ILE A 61 0.32 15.84 -4.14
C ILE A 61 0.37 16.16 -2.65
N LEU A 62 -0.07 17.34 -2.24
CA LEU A 62 -0.10 17.76 -0.84
C LEU A 62 -1.06 16.89 -0.02
N HIS A 63 -2.28 16.64 -0.49
CA HIS A 63 -3.24 15.76 0.20
C HIS A 63 -2.75 14.32 0.28
N GLN A 64 -2.16 13.79 -0.79
CA GLN A 64 -1.56 12.46 -0.81
C GLN A 64 -0.39 12.38 0.17
N THR A 65 0.43 13.42 0.25
CA THR A 65 1.55 13.50 1.20
C THR A 65 1.03 13.55 2.64
N ILE A 66 0.02 14.38 2.92
CA ILE A 66 -0.61 14.45 4.26
C ILE A 66 -1.14 13.07 4.68
N ALA A 67 -1.73 12.30 3.77
CA ALA A 67 -2.23 10.97 4.07
C ALA A 67 -1.13 9.92 4.31
N ASN A 68 0.04 10.07 3.68
CA ASN A 68 1.13 9.09 3.76
C ASN A 68 2.17 9.42 4.83
N VAL A 69 2.21 10.66 5.32
CA VAL A 69 3.10 11.06 6.42
C VAL A 69 2.54 10.50 7.72
N ILE A 70 3.38 9.75 8.43
CA ILE A 70 3.03 9.17 9.73
C ILE A 70 3.24 10.22 10.80
N ASP A 71 2.16 10.65 11.45
CA ASP A 71 2.23 11.46 12.66
C ASP A 71 2.56 10.58 13.87
N VAL A 72 3.82 10.60 14.28
CA VAL A 72 4.31 9.85 15.45
C VAL A 72 3.78 10.38 16.79
N SER A 73 3.23 11.61 16.81
CA SER A 73 2.69 12.25 18.02
C SER A 73 1.21 11.96 18.26
N ALA A 74 0.49 11.47 17.25
CA ALA A 74 -0.94 11.14 17.31
C ALA A 74 -1.27 9.81 18.02
N LEU A 75 -0.35 9.28 18.84
CA LEU A 75 -0.58 8.03 19.59
C LEU A 75 -1.58 8.22 20.75
N ASP A 76 -1.80 9.45 21.22
CA ASP A 76 -2.80 9.75 22.24
C ASP A 76 -4.15 10.07 21.58
N THR A 77 -5.13 9.18 21.76
CA THR A 77 -6.47 9.36 21.19
C THR A 77 -7.27 10.33 22.05
N HIS A 78 -7.25 11.61 21.71
CA HIS A 78 -8.10 12.62 22.33
C HIS A 78 -9.50 12.63 21.70
N LEU A 79 -10.28 11.58 21.91
CA LEU A 79 -11.72 11.64 21.65
C LEU A 79 -12.43 12.17 22.90
N GLU A 80 -13.22 13.22 22.74
CA GLU A 80 -13.99 13.76 23.86
C GLU A 80 -15.03 12.74 24.34
N GLN A 81 -15.18 12.59 25.65
CA GLN A 81 -16.03 11.55 26.25
C GLN A 81 -17.48 11.61 25.74
N HIS A 82 -18.02 12.82 25.55
CA HIS A 82 -19.40 12.99 25.10
C HIS A 82 -19.57 12.62 23.61
N GLU A 83 -18.56 12.88 22.76
CA GLU A 83 -18.57 12.45 21.35
C GLU A 83 -18.55 10.91 21.28
N TYR A 84 -17.69 10.28 22.08
CA TYR A 84 -17.65 8.82 22.19
C TYR A 84 -19.01 8.22 22.56
N LEU A 85 -19.66 8.74 23.60
CA LEU A 85 -20.95 8.24 24.06
C LEU A 85 -22.06 8.42 23.02
N ASN A 86 -22.11 9.58 22.35
CA ASN A 86 -23.06 9.83 21.27
C ASN A 86 -22.85 8.89 20.09
N ARG A 87 -21.59 8.69 19.69
CA ARG A 87 -21.21 7.80 18.58
C ARG A 87 -21.53 6.34 18.91
N SER A 88 -21.26 5.90 20.14
CA SER A 88 -21.64 4.58 20.65
C SER A 88 -23.16 4.34 20.58
N ARG A 89 -23.95 5.32 21.03
CA ARG A 89 -25.42 5.25 20.95
C ARG A 89 -25.91 5.18 19.50
N GLN A 90 -25.36 6.00 18.61
CA GLN A 90 -25.73 6.02 17.20
C GLN A 90 -25.44 4.68 16.52
N TYR A 91 -24.26 4.10 16.78
CA TYR A 91 -23.89 2.80 16.22
C TYR A 91 -24.72 1.66 16.78
N THR A 92 -25.03 1.68 18.07
CA THR A 92 -25.93 0.69 18.69
C THR A 92 -27.32 0.74 18.04
N GLN A 93 -27.88 1.94 17.84
CA GLN A 93 -29.18 2.09 17.18
C GLN A 93 -29.17 1.57 15.73
N ARG A 94 -28.12 1.90 14.96
CA ARG A 94 -27.96 1.41 13.59
C ARG A 94 -27.77 -0.11 13.55
N ALA A 95 -26.99 -0.67 14.46
CA ALA A 95 -26.75 -2.10 14.54
C ALA A 95 -28.04 -2.88 14.88
N VAL A 96 -28.86 -2.38 15.81
CA VAL A 96 -30.15 -2.99 16.13
C VAL A 96 -31.12 -2.90 14.94
N ALA A 97 -31.15 -1.76 14.24
CA ALA A 97 -32.01 -1.58 13.06
C ALA A 97 -31.63 -2.51 11.89
N LEU A 98 -30.35 -2.87 11.76
CA LEU A 98 -29.86 -3.81 10.74
C LEU A 98 -29.91 -5.27 11.22
N GLY A 99 -29.83 -5.52 12.52
CA GLY A 99 -29.74 -6.85 13.12
C GLY A 99 -30.99 -7.71 12.98
N SER A 100 -32.14 -7.14 12.61
CA SER A 100 -33.35 -7.91 12.28
C SER A 100 -33.24 -8.69 10.96
N ASP A 101 -32.35 -8.26 10.07
CA ASP A 101 -32.21 -8.83 8.72
C ASP A 101 -31.18 -9.97 8.66
N PHE A 102 -30.44 -10.20 9.75
CA PHE A 102 -29.40 -11.22 9.83
C PHE A 102 -29.78 -12.29 10.86
N SER A 103 -29.97 -13.53 10.40
CA SER A 103 -30.08 -14.68 11.30
C SER A 103 -28.77 -14.85 12.08
N LEU A 104 -28.84 -14.66 13.39
CA LEU A 104 -27.72 -14.80 14.34
C LEU A 104 -27.49 -16.25 14.77
N GLU A 105 -28.20 -17.21 14.19
CA GLU A 105 -27.96 -18.62 14.49
C GLU A 105 -26.57 -18.99 13.98
N LYS A 106 -25.64 -19.20 14.92
CA LYS A 106 -24.33 -19.78 14.61
C LYS A 106 -24.60 -21.11 13.92
N PRO A 107 -24.14 -21.31 12.68
CA PRO A 107 -24.33 -22.60 12.04
C PRO A 107 -23.64 -23.66 12.89
N CYS A 108 -24.42 -24.62 13.39
CA CYS A 108 -23.86 -25.81 14.01
C CYS A 108 -23.28 -26.66 12.87
N LEU A 109 -21.98 -26.51 12.61
CA LEU A 109 -21.28 -27.22 11.54
C LEU A 109 -21.01 -28.69 11.90
N LEU A 110 -21.15 -29.03 13.17
CA LEU A 110 -20.93 -30.39 13.67
C LEU A 110 -22.28 -31.10 13.72
N GLN A 111 -22.36 -32.23 13.03
CA GLN A 111 -23.49 -33.12 13.10
C GLN A 111 -23.19 -34.18 14.15
N ASP A 112 -23.99 -34.23 15.21
CA ASP A 112 -23.94 -35.33 16.17
C ASP A 112 -24.36 -36.62 15.45
N GLY A 113 -23.42 -37.54 15.25
CA GLY A 113 -23.69 -38.88 14.71
C GLY A 113 -23.83 -39.92 15.81
N ALA A 114 -23.87 -41.20 15.43
CA ALA A 114 -23.93 -42.32 16.38
C ALA A 114 -22.52 -42.61 16.95
N PRO A 115 -22.19 -42.19 18.20
CA PRO A 115 -20.83 -42.32 18.72
C PRO A 115 -20.39 -43.78 18.85
N GLN A 116 -21.34 -44.68 19.09
CA GLN A 116 -21.08 -46.12 19.19
C GLN A 116 -20.64 -46.72 17.85
N GLU A 117 -21.17 -46.23 16.72
CA GLU A 117 -20.77 -46.66 15.39
C GLU A 117 -19.33 -46.24 15.10
N TRP A 118 -19.00 -44.97 15.34
CA TRP A 118 -17.67 -44.44 15.06
C TRP A 118 -16.57 -45.04 15.94
N LEU A 119 -16.86 -45.26 17.23
CA LEU A 119 -15.92 -45.88 18.17
C LEU A 119 -15.74 -47.38 17.93
N SER A 120 -16.63 -48.03 17.17
CA SER A 120 -16.53 -49.45 16.84
C SER A 120 -15.56 -49.74 15.68
N HIS A 121 -15.14 -48.72 14.94
CA HIS A 121 -14.18 -48.88 13.87
C HIS A 121 -12.80 -49.30 14.40
N PRO A 122 -12.05 -50.12 13.62
CA PRO A 122 -10.70 -50.50 14.00
C PRO A 122 -9.80 -49.26 14.14
N PRO A 123 -8.91 -49.23 15.15
CA PRO A 123 -7.99 -48.12 15.34
C PRO A 123 -6.98 -48.03 14.18
N LEU A 124 -6.30 -46.89 14.09
CA LEU A 124 -5.28 -46.65 13.08
C LEU A 124 -4.19 -47.75 13.13
N PRO A 125 -3.79 -48.35 11.99
CA PRO A 125 -2.76 -49.37 11.97
C PRO A 125 -1.42 -48.85 12.52
N PRO A 126 -0.66 -49.64 13.30
CA PRO A 126 0.63 -49.22 13.87
C PRO A 126 1.64 -48.74 12.82
N MET A 127 1.65 -49.35 11.63
CA MET A 127 2.52 -48.97 10.52
C MET A 127 2.28 -47.51 10.06
N GLN A 128 1.03 -47.05 10.09
CA GLN A 128 0.70 -45.67 9.71
C GLN A 128 1.15 -44.66 10.77
N MET A 129 1.08 -45.03 12.06
CA MET A 129 1.64 -44.23 13.15
C MET A 129 3.16 -44.11 13.02
N GLN A 130 3.86 -45.23 12.76
CA GLN A 130 5.32 -45.22 12.54
C GLN A 130 5.71 -44.34 11.34
N ALA A 131 4.98 -44.42 10.23
CA ALA A 131 5.22 -43.55 9.08
C ALA A 131 5.02 -42.06 9.41
N MET A 132 4.05 -41.73 10.27
CA MET A 132 3.82 -40.37 10.75
C MET A 132 4.97 -39.89 11.64
N ASP A 133 5.48 -40.75 12.53
CA ASP A 133 6.63 -40.44 13.40
C ASP A 133 7.90 -40.22 12.56
N GLU A 134 8.14 -41.06 11.56
CA GLU A 134 9.25 -40.90 10.62
C GLU A 134 9.16 -39.60 9.82
N LEU A 135 7.96 -39.24 9.36
CA LEU A 135 7.72 -37.96 8.69
C LEU A 135 8.02 -36.78 9.62
N MET A 136 7.55 -36.86 10.87
CA MET A 136 7.78 -35.82 11.87
C MET A 136 9.26 -35.66 12.19
N ALA A 137 10.01 -36.76 12.30
CA ALA A 137 11.46 -36.73 12.49
C ALA A 137 12.18 -36.03 11.32
N LYS A 138 11.77 -36.29 10.07
CA LYS A 138 12.31 -35.60 8.89
C LYS A 138 11.99 -34.12 8.87
N VAL A 139 10.77 -33.73 9.26
CA VAL A 139 10.39 -32.32 9.37
C VAL A 139 11.21 -31.61 10.44
N GLN A 140 11.39 -32.26 11.60
CA GLN A 140 12.21 -31.71 12.68
C GLN A 140 13.67 -31.53 12.25
N GLN A 141 14.22 -32.48 11.49
CA GLN A 141 15.56 -32.35 10.91
C GLN A 141 15.63 -31.16 9.94
N ALA A 142 14.68 -31.03 9.02
CA ALA A 142 14.65 -29.93 8.05
C ALA A 142 14.47 -28.56 8.71
N LEU A 143 13.74 -28.48 9.84
CA LEU A 143 13.65 -27.25 10.62
C LEU A 143 14.98 -26.86 11.27
N GLY A 144 15.81 -27.85 11.63
CA GLY A 144 17.16 -27.61 12.14
C GLY A 144 18.10 -26.98 11.11
N ASP A 145 17.85 -27.23 9.82
CA ASP A 145 18.62 -26.62 8.72
C ASP A 145 18.30 -25.12 8.54
N ILE A 146 17.20 -24.62 9.12
CA ILE A 146 16.83 -23.20 9.10
C ILE A 146 17.62 -22.46 10.17
N GLN A 147 18.89 -22.19 9.88
CA GLN A 147 19.78 -21.41 10.74
C GLN A 147 20.66 -20.47 9.93
N VAL A 148 21.13 -19.41 10.57
CA VAL A 148 22.05 -18.45 9.96
C VAL A 148 23.45 -19.05 9.92
N GLU A 149 23.99 -19.26 8.71
CA GLU A 149 25.39 -19.67 8.52
C GLU A 149 26.32 -18.48 8.75
N HIS A 150 27.19 -18.56 9.75
CA HIS A 150 28.15 -17.51 10.07
C HIS A 150 29.33 -17.55 9.09
N LYS A 151 29.55 -16.47 8.33
CA LYS A 151 30.67 -16.36 7.38
C LYS A 151 31.80 -15.47 7.87
N GLU A 152 31.47 -14.34 8.49
CA GLU A 152 32.42 -13.31 8.92
C GLU A 152 31.95 -12.70 10.23
N ASP A 153 32.89 -12.19 11.02
CA ASP A 153 32.58 -11.54 12.30
C ASP A 153 31.81 -10.24 12.05
N LEU A 154 30.58 -10.18 12.56
CA LEU A 154 29.74 -8.96 12.48
C LEU A 154 30.24 -7.83 13.40
N VAL A 155 31.08 -8.16 14.37
CA VAL A 155 31.60 -7.22 15.36
C VAL A 155 33.10 -7.42 15.49
N VAL A 156 33.87 -6.36 15.21
CA VAL A 156 35.32 -6.33 15.40
C VAL A 156 35.64 -5.39 16.56
N GLN A 157 36.46 -5.85 17.51
CA GLN A 157 36.95 -5.00 18.59
C GLN A 157 38.20 -4.27 18.15
N PHE A 158 38.14 -2.94 18.19
CA PHE A 158 39.31 -2.10 17.94
C PHE A 158 39.98 -1.78 19.27
N GLY A 159 41.12 -2.45 19.54
CA GLY A 159 42.03 -2.12 20.63
C GLY A 159 43.37 -1.67 20.05
N PHE A 160 43.76 -0.42 20.35
CA PHE A 160 45.09 0.09 20.01
C PHE A 160 46.10 -0.42 21.06
N SER A 161 47.21 -0.99 20.59
CA SER A 161 48.43 -1.22 21.38
C SER A 161 49.40 -0.06 21.23
#